data_AF-A0AAD9NRW4-F1
#
_entry.id   AF-A0AAD9NRW4-F1
#
_cell.length_a   1.000
_cell.length_b   1.000
_cell.length_c   1.000
_cell.angle_alpha   90.00
_cell.angle_beta   90.00
_cell.angle_gamma   90.00
#
_symmetry.space_group_name_H-M   'P 1'
#
loop_
_entity.id
_entity.type
_entity.pdbx_description
1 polymer ?
#
loop_
_entity_poly.entity_id
_entity_poly.type
_entity_poly.pdbx_seq_one_letter_code
_entity_poly.pdbx_strand_id
1 'polypeptide(L)'
;MATNFSANQYENAFNPKRLANWELPHPYRERPRTYTGITEIIATDRGHLLGHVPRSGRNPWGNFTGTWDMPNKLPGPKYALPTTRTLHAQKKLHEEADRSHVVLSGQTKNDHRLRLKEVGEILDQFNN
;
A
#
# COMPACT_ATOMS: atom_id res chain seq x y z
N MET A 1 14.47 1.45 0.46
CA MET A 1 13.99 0.26 -0.29
C MET A 1 15.12 -0.17 -1.20
N ALA A 2 15.52 -1.44 -1.16
CA ALA A 2 16.53 -1.99 -2.06
C ALA A 2 15.85 -2.97 -3.03
N THR A 3 16.33 -3.03 -4.26
CA THR A 3 15.87 -4.00 -5.28
C THR A 3 17.02 -4.90 -5.65
N ASN A 4 16.76 -6.21 -5.73
CA ASN A 4 17.73 -7.17 -6.24
C ASN A 4 17.49 -7.37 -7.75
N PHE A 5 18.57 -7.41 -8.52
CA PHE A 5 18.55 -7.77 -9.94
C PHE A 5 19.44 -8.99 -10.14
N SER A 6 19.24 -9.72 -11.24
CA SER A 6 19.99 -10.93 -11.47
C SER A 6 21.47 -10.68 -11.69
N ALA A 7 22.29 -11.47 -11.02
CA ALA A 7 23.73 -11.56 -11.24
C ALA A 7 24.08 -12.52 -12.39
N ASN A 8 23.12 -12.79 -13.30
CA ASN A 8 23.23 -13.75 -14.41
C ASN A 8 23.85 -15.09 -13.97
N GLN A 9 25.08 -15.37 -14.40
CA GLN A 9 25.79 -16.63 -14.14
C GLN A 9 26.02 -16.90 -12.65
N TYR A 10 26.05 -15.86 -11.82
CA TYR A 10 26.29 -15.98 -10.38
C TYR A 10 25.00 -16.05 -9.54
N GLU A 11 23.83 -15.94 -10.15
CA GLU A 11 22.53 -15.88 -9.45
C GLU A 11 22.31 -17.10 -8.55
N ASN A 12 22.79 -18.26 -8.98
CA ASN A 12 22.64 -19.51 -8.24
C ASN A 12 23.21 -19.38 -6.81
N ALA A 13 24.34 -18.69 -6.60
CA ALA A 13 24.93 -18.55 -5.26
C ALA A 13 24.05 -17.73 -4.30
N PHE A 14 23.23 -16.83 -4.84
CA PHE A 14 22.35 -15.93 -4.09
C PHE A 14 20.92 -16.47 -3.94
N ASN A 15 20.66 -17.70 -4.38
CA ASN A 15 19.36 -18.33 -4.19
C ASN A 15 19.05 -18.45 -2.68
N PRO A 16 17.86 -18.01 -2.21
CA PRO A 16 17.50 -18.03 -0.79
C PRO A 16 17.75 -19.38 -0.12
N LYS A 17 17.46 -20.50 -0.80
CA LYS A 17 17.71 -21.84 -0.27
C LYS A 17 19.19 -22.11 0.00
N ARG A 18 20.09 -21.59 -0.85
CA ARG A 18 21.55 -21.73 -0.70
C ARG A 18 22.13 -20.79 0.35
N LEU A 19 21.45 -19.68 0.62
CA LEU A 19 21.71 -18.79 1.75
C LEU A 19 21.10 -19.29 3.07
N ALA A 20 20.60 -20.53 3.10
CA ALA A 20 19.90 -21.12 4.24
C ALA A 20 18.66 -20.32 4.71
N ASN A 21 18.06 -19.54 3.80
CA ASN A 21 16.74 -18.96 4.04
C ASN A 21 15.67 -20.03 3.76
N TRP A 22 14.97 -20.44 4.81
CA TRP A 22 13.89 -21.43 4.78
C TRP A 22 12.49 -20.80 4.80
N GLU A 23 12.41 -19.46 4.86
CA GLU A 23 11.16 -18.73 4.75
C GLU A 23 10.75 -18.53 3.29
N LEU A 24 9.55 -17.99 3.07
CA LEU A 24 9.10 -17.60 1.74
C LEU A 24 9.91 -16.37 1.29
N PRO A 25 10.74 -16.47 0.24
CA PRO A 25 11.58 -15.35 -0.19
C PRO A 25 10.72 -14.20 -0.74
N HIS A 26 11.19 -12.97 -0.54
CA HIS A 26 10.52 -11.80 -1.09
C HIS A 26 10.60 -11.83 -2.63
N PRO A 27 9.48 -11.68 -3.36
CA PRO A 27 9.50 -11.63 -4.80
C PRO A 27 10.23 -10.37 -5.27
N TYR A 28 11.12 -10.50 -6.25
CA TYR A 28 11.81 -9.39 -6.88
C TYR A 28 11.78 -9.52 -8.40
N ARG A 29 12.05 -8.40 -9.07
CA ARG A 29 12.11 -8.36 -10.53
C ARG A 29 13.53 -8.72 -10.96
N GLU A 30 13.68 -9.83 -11.68
CA GLU A 30 14.99 -10.34 -12.11
C GLU A 30 15.79 -9.32 -12.93
N ARG A 31 15.18 -8.65 -13.92
CA ARG A 31 15.86 -7.68 -14.78
C ARG A 31 15.27 -6.28 -14.63
N PRO A 32 16.07 -5.20 -14.53
CA PRO A 32 15.54 -3.84 -14.56
C PRO A 32 14.80 -3.57 -15.87
N ARG A 33 13.90 -2.57 -15.88
CA ARG A 33 13.32 -2.08 -17.15
C ARG A 33 14.39 -1.30 -17.89
N THR A 34 14.47 -1.48 -19.21
CA THR A 34 15.27 -0.60 -20.05
C THR A 34 14.74 0.82 -19.94
N TYR A 35 15.61 1.75 -19.58
CA TYR A 35 15.28 3.16 -19.47
C TYR A 35 15.76 3.89 -20.73
N THR A 36 14.87 4.66 -21.34
CA THR A 36 15.14 5.52 -22.48
C THR A 36 14.79 6.95 -22.07
N GLY A 37 15.77 7.87 -22.05
CA GLY A 37 15.55 9.26 -21.65
C GLY A 37 16.68 9.83 -20.81
N ILE A 38 16.40 10.96 -20.15
CA ILE A 38 17.33 11.71 -19.31
C ILE A 38 16.82 11.71 -17.87
N THR A 39 17.74 11.54 -16.92
CA THR A 39 17.45 11.62 -15.49
C THR A 39 17.24 13.08 -15.04
N GLU A 40 16.09 13.38 -14.44
CA GLU A 40 15.78 14.69 -13.87
C GLU A 40 15.97 14.71 -12.34
N ILE A 41 16.32 15.88 -11.79
CA ILE A 41 16.48 16.06 -10.35
C ILE A 41 15.11 16.28 -9.72
N ILE A 42 14.69 15.35 -8.86
CA ILE A 42 13.37 15.35 -8.23
C ILE A 42 13.36 15.88 -6.78
N ALA A 43 14.52 16.23 -6.23
CA ALA A 43 14.68 16.62 -4.84
C ALA A 43 15.57 17.85 -4.67
N THR A 44 15.38 18.55 -3.55
CA THR A 44 16.21 19.66 -3.09
C THR A 44 17.55 19.17 -2.55
N ASP A 45 18.50 20.09 -2.36
CA ASP A 45 19.80 19.87 -1.71
C ASP A 45 19.69 19.21 -0.31
N ARG A 46 18.59 19.46 0.40
CA ARG A 46 18.27 18.87 1.71
C ARG A 46 17.57 17.51 1.63
N GLY A 47 17.30 16.99 0.44
CA GLY A 47 16.62 15.71 0.23
C GLY A 47 15.10 15.76 0.31
N HIS A 48 14.47 16.93 0.37
CA HIS A 48 13.01 17.05 0.23
C HIS A 48 12.60 16.95 -1.24
N LEU A 49 11.56 16.18 -1.54
CA LEU A 49 10.98 16.09 -2.88
C LEU A 49 10.42 17.45 -3.34
N LEU A 50 10.56 17.75 -4.63
CA LEU A 50 9.93 18.92 -5.24
C LEU A 50 8.40 18.79 -5.21
N GLY A 51 7.69 19.90 -5.03
CA GLY A 51 6.24 19.88 -4.78
C GLY A 51 5.38 19.25 -5.88
N HIS A 52 5.85 19.25 -7.13
CA HIS A 52 5.15 18.64 -8.27
C HIS A 52 5.40 17.14 -8.40
N VAL A 53 6.40 16.58 -7.71
CA VAL A 53 6.78 15.17 -7.82
C VAL A 53 5.76 14.32 -7.06
N PRO A 54 5.12 13.33 -7.71
CA PRO A 54 4.15 12.49 -7.04
C PRO A 54 4.84 11.68 -5.94
N ARG A 55 4.31 11.79 -4.72
CA ARG A 55 4.77 11.03 -3.56
C ARG A 55 3.89 9.81 -3.32
N SER A 56 4.47 8.78 -2.71
CA SER A 56 3.68 7.65 -2.21
C SER A 56 2.74 8.14 -1.11
N GLY A 57 1.49 7.72 -1.20
CA GLY A 57 0.51 7.92 -0.15
C GLY A 57 0.72 7.08 1.11
N ARG A 58 1.61 6.10 1.02
CA ARG A 58 1.96 5.20 2.12
C ARG A 58 2.97 5.84 3.06
N ASN A 59 2.82 5.54 4.35
CA ASN A 59 3.75 5.89 5.40
C ASN A 59 5.17 5.36 5.09
N PRO A 60 6.22 6.19 5.19
CA PRO A 60 7.61 5.73 5.01
C PRO A 60 8.04 4.65 6.02
N TRP A 61 7.37 4.56 7.18
CA TRP A 61 7.59 3.49 8.17
C TRP A 61 6.75 2.23 7.92
N GLY A 62 6.27 2.04 6.69
CA GLY A 62 5.51 0.85 6.29
C GLY A 62 4.06 0.90 6.77
N ASN A 63 3.64 -0.14 7.50
CA ASN A 63 2.26 -0.26 7.99
C ASN A 63 2.11 0.20 9.44
N PHE A 64 3.10 0.94 9.97
CA PHE A 64 3.00 1.47 11.32
C PHE A 64 1.81 2.43 11.45
N THR A 65 0.97 2.15 12.42
CA THR A 65 -0.18 2.98 12.80
C THR A 65 -0.04 3.35 14.27
N GLY A 66 -0.08 4.65 14.56
CA GLY A 66 -0.03 5.14 15.94
C GLY A 66 -1.32 4.83 16.68
N THR A 67 -1.27 4.80 18.01
CA THR A 67 -2.43 4.54 18.87
C THR A 67 -3.62 5.45 18.57
N TRP A 68 -3.36 6.73 18.26
CA TRP A 68 -4.39 7.72 17.93
C TRP A 68 -4.94 7.61 16.51
N ASP A 69 -4.20 6.98 15.60
CA ASP A 69 -4.64 6.75 14.23
C ASP A 69 -5.35 5.41 14.06
N MET A 70 -5.25 4.52 15.06
CA MET A 70 -5.85 3.19 15.03
C MET A 70 -7.38 3.27 14.92
N PRO A 71 -8.03 2.41 14.10
CA PRO A 71 -9.49 2.38 14.04
C PRO A 71 -10.06 1.95 15.40
N ASN A 72 -11.18 2.56 15.80
CA ASN A 72 -11.87 2.28 17.07
C ASN A 72 -12.23 0.80 17.25
N LYS A 73 -12.40 0.07 16.15
CA LYS A 73 -12.73 -1.36 16.12
C LYS A 73 -11.91 -2.04 15.04
N LEU A 74 -11.21 -3.10 15.44
CA LEU A 74 -10.55 -3.99 14.50
C LEU A 74 -11.56 -5.00 13.96
N PRO A 75 -11.65 -5.20 12.64
CA PRO A 75 -12.53 -6.20 12.07
C PRO A 75 -11.99 -7.59 12.45
N GLY A 76 -12.74 -8.29 13.30
CA GLY A 76 -12.51 -9.72 13.52
C GLY A 76 -13.02 -10.55 12.33
N PRO A 77 -12.75 -11.87 12.28
CA PRO A 77 -13.15 -12.75 11.18
C PRO A 77 -14.67 -12.82 10.93
N LYS A 78 -15.47 -12.27 11.85
CA LYS A 78 -16.93 -12.31 11.81
C LYS A 78 -17.53 -11.60 10.59
N TYR A 79 -16.85 -10.66 9.93
CA TYR A 79 -17.42 -9.99 8.75
C TYR A 79 -17.57 -10.94 7.55
N ALA A 80 -16.76 -12.00 7.47
CA ALA A 80 -16.77 -12.97 6.39
C ALA A 80 -17.84 -14.07 6.53
N LEU A 81 -18.56 -14.12 7.66
CA LEU A 81 -19.58 -15.13 7.95
C LEU A 81 -20.98 -14.58 7.65
N PRO A 82 -21.64 -14.98 6.54
CA PRO A 82 -22.94 -14.43 6.14
C PRO A 82 -24.12 -15.01 6.94
N THR A 83 -23.97 -16.21 7.50
CA THR A 83 -25.09 -17.03 8.01
C THR A 83 -25.74 -16.53 9.30
N THR A 84 -25.13 -15.58 10.00
CA THR A 84 -25.56 -15.18 11.37
C THR A 84 -26.22 -13.81 11.46
N ARG A 85 -26.40 -13.10 10.34
CA ARG A 85 -26.79 -11.67 10.34
C ARG A 85 -27.75 -11.29 9.22
N THR A 86 -28.41 -10.16 9.40
CA THR A 86 -29.14 -9.48 8.33
C THR A 86 -28.17 -8.88 7.30
N LEU A 87 -28.62 -8.73 6.05
CA LEU A 87 -27.80 -8.17 4.97
C LEU A 87 -27.24 -6.78 5.31
N HIS A 88 -28.05 -5.93 5.94
CA HIS A 88 -27.61 -4.60 6.37
C HIS A 88 -26.49 -4.66 7.41
N ALA A 89 -26.62 -5.54 8.41
CA ALA A 89 -25.59 -5.70 9.45
C ALA A 89 -24.29 -6.29 8.87
N GLN A 90 -24.39 -7.20 7.89
CA GLN A 90 -23.23 -7.71 7.17
C GLN A 90 -22.54 -6.61 6.37
N LYS A 91 -23.28 -5.82 5.59
CA LYS A 91 -22.74 -4.70 4.81
C LYS A 91 -21.98 -3.70 5.70
N LYS A 92 -22.57 -3.32 6.83
CA LYS A 92 -21.94 -2.43 7.82
C LYS A 92 -20.58 -2.95 8.30
N LEU A 93 -20.46 -4.26 8.52
CA LEU A 93 -19.20 -4.86 8.97
C LEU A 93 -18.14 -4.93 7.87
N HIS A 94 -18.56 -5.15 6.61
CA HIS A 94 -17.65 -5.01 5.48
C HIS A 94 -17.12 -3.59 5.35
N GLU A 95 -18.00 -2.58 5.41
CA GLU A 95 -17.59 -1.17 5.37
C GLU A 95 -16.64 -0.82 6.53
N GLU A 96 -16.90 -1.32 7.73
CA GLU A 96 -16.03 -1.13 8.90
C GLU A 96 -14.67 -1.81 8.70
N ALA A 97 -14.65 -3.02 8.14
CA ALA A 97 -13.42 -3.72 7.80
C ALA A 97 -12.59 -2.96 6.76
N ASP A 98 -13.23 -2.47 5.69
CA ASP A 98 -12.57 -1.73 4.62
C ASP A 98 -11.97 -0.42 5.15
N ARG A 99 -12.72 0.33 5.96
CA ARG A 99 -12.23 1.57 6.62
C ARG A 99 -11.01 1.28 7.50
N SER A 100 -11.06 0.23 8.30
CA SER A 100 -9.95 -0.15 9.17
C SER A 100 -8.72 -0.60 8.37
N HIS A 101 -8.91 -1.31 7.26
CA HIS A 101 -7.84 -1.81 6.41
C HIS A 101 -7.07 -0.66 5.76
N VAL A 102 -7.77 0.39 5.29
CA VAL A 102 -7.13 1.59 4.76
C VAL A 102 -6.12 2.17 5.76
N VAL A 103 -6.54 2.33 7.01
CA VAL A 103 -5.69 2.85 8.08
C VAL A 103 -4.52 1.91 8.39
N LEU A 104 -4.81 0.62 8.62
CA LEU A 104 -3.80 -0.38 8.99
C LEU A 104 -2.79 -0.69 7.88
N SER A 105 -3.15 -0.45 6.63
CA SER A 105 -2.25 -0.60 5.48
C SER A 105 -1.21 0.54 5.37
N GLY A 106 -1.24 1.50 6.31
CA GLY A 106 -0.31 2.63 6.35
C GLY A 106 -0.60 3.71 5.31
N GLN A 107 -1.82 3.78 4.77
CA GLN A 107 -2.20 4.91 3.91
C GLN A 107 -2.33 6.18 4.74
N THR A 108 -1.75 7.28 4.25
CA THR A 108 -1.78 8.56 4.95
C THR A 108 -3.11 9.28 4.68
N LYS A 109 -3.64 9.96 5.71
CA LYS A 109 -4.90 10.75 5.65
C LYS A 109 -4.90 11.85 4.58
N ASN A 110 -3.73 12.23 4.06
CA ASN A 110 -3.55 13.31 3.09
C ASN A 110 -3.35 12.82 1.66
N ASP A 111 -3.76 11.58 1.35
CA ASP A 111 -3.75 11.09 -0.01
C ASP A 111 -4.78 11.84 -0.86
N HIS A 112 -4.30 12.74 -1.72
CA HIS A 112 -5.14 13.50 -2.66
C HIS A 112 -6.02 12.58 -3.54
N ARG A 113 -5.60 11.34 -3.76
CA ARG A 113 -6.36 10.32 -4.51
C ARG A 113 -7.60 9.80 -3.77
N LEU A 114 -7.58 9.75 -2.44
CA LEU A 114 -8.76 9.34 -1.65
C LEU A 114 -9.80 10.46 -1.65
N ARG A 115 -9.36 11.72 -1.49
CA ARG A 115 -10.25 12.89 -1.58
C ARG A 115 -10.94 13.04 -2.94
N LEU A 116 -10.24 12.76 -4.04
CA LEU A 116 -10.83 12.84 -5.38
C LEU A 116 -11.88 11.75 -5.64
N LYS A 117 -11.73 10.57 -5.04
CA LYS A 117 -12.76 9.52 -5.11
C LYS A 117 -14.00 9.89 -4.31
N GLU A 118 -13.82 10.42 -3.10
CA GLU A 118 -14.92 10.94 -2.27
C GLU A 118 -15.67 12.07 -2.99
N VAL A 119 -14.95 13.01 -3.62
CA VAL A 119 -15.57 14.11 -4.39
C VAL A 119 -16.31 13.59 -5.63
N GLY A 120 -15.76 12.60 -6.33
CA GLY A 120 -16.44 11.97 -7.47
C GLY A 120 -17.72 11.25 -7.08
N GLU A 121 -17.69 10.46 -6.01
CA GLU A 121 -18.88 9.78 -5.46
C GLU A 121 -19.94 10.77 -4.97
N ILE A 122 -19.54 11.90 -4.39
CA ILE A 122 -20.46 12.98 -4.00
C ILE A 122 -21.11 13.62 -5.23
N LEU A 123 -20.36 13.90 -6.29
CA LEU A 123 -20.89 14.51 -7.52
C LEU A 123 -21.87 13.57 -8.25
N ASP A 124 -21.59 12.26 -8.23
CA ASP A 124 -22.49 11.25 -8.82
C ASP A 124 -23.78 11.06 -8.01
N GLN A 125 -23.78 11.37 -6.71
CA GLN A 125 -24.98 11.40 -5.86
C GLN A 125 -25.89 12.61 -6.13
N PHE A 126 -25.34 13.72 -6.63
CA PHE A 126 -26.10 14.94 -6.95
C PHE A 126 -26.65 14.97 -8.39
N ASN A 127 -26.18 14.05 -9.25
CA ASN A 127 -26.59 13.97 -10.66
C ASN A 127 -27.62 12.85 -10.96
N ASN A 128 -28.22 12.25 -9.92
CA ASN A 128 -29.37 11.32 -10.03
C ASN A 128 -30.60 11.88 -9.33
#